data_AF-A0A0X1KMU1-F1
#
_entry.id   AF-A0A0X1KMU1-F1
#
_cell.length_a   1.000
_cell.length_b   1.000
_cell.length_c   1.000
_cell.angle_alpha   90.00
_cell.angle_beta   90.00
_cell.angle_gamma   90.00
#
_symmetry.space_group_name_H-M   'P 1'
#
loop_
_entity.id
_entity.type
_entity.pdbx_description
1 polymer ?
#
loop_
_entity_poly.entity_id
_entity_poly.type
_entity_poly.pdbx_seq_one_letter_code
_entity_poly.pdbx_strand_id
1 'polypeptide(L)'
;MIFEAPEETAEVKPFESFPFGIKEGSSLALLFSDELSEVFLLSYLERALLENGKVYHVQVSGGFSPSSVSRIGASMENFYFARTYRLQDVVEALDVIEPGSALVVSGFPLLHGKSGSDVIDMLDRATERDLTLVLSHTPLVLNELDLFGEFRRYFEPPELFDYLIVARVKSYRGHYRLGLSMIRAPSDLIALLGDHSVPVDKEIAPLLSVK
;
A
#
# COMPACT_ATOMS: atom_id res chain seq x y z
N MET A 1 26.46 3.65 -1.44
CA MET A 1 26.22 3.11 -0.08
C MET A 1 26.98 3.97 0.93
N ILE A 2 26.23 4.69 1.76
CA ILE A 2 26.73 5.48 2.89
C ILE A 2 26.09 4.85 4.14
N PHE A 3 26.86 4.65 5.21
CA PHE A 3 26.34 4.11 6.46
C PHE A 3 25.96 5.26 7.40
N GLU A 4 24.74 5.24 7.92
CA GLU A 4 24.20 6.25 8.82
C GLU A 4 23.77 5.62 10.15
N ALA A 5 23.69 6.44 11.21
CA ALA A 5 23.16 5.99 12.48
C ALA A 5 21.64 5.78 12.35
N PRO A 6 21.08 4.68 12.88
CA PRO A 6 19.65 4.44 12.80
C PRO A 6 18.89 5.49 13.62
N GLU A 7 18.01 6.24 12.97
CA GLU A 7 17.07 7.17 13.62
C GLU A 7 15.73 6.46 13.89
N GLU A 8 14.96 6.95 14.87
CA GLU A 8 13.58 6.49 15.06
C GLU A 8 12.73 6.92 13.88
N THR A 9 12.31 5.95 13.08
CA THR A 9 11.40 6.19 11.95
C THR A 9 9.98 6.39 12.47
N ALA A 10 9.30 7.42 11.98
CA ALA A 10 7.89 7.63 12.29
C ALA A 10 7.02 6.49 11.72
N GLU A 11 5.86 6.28 12.33
CA GLU A 11 4.90 5.25 11.91
C GLU A 11 3.54 5.86 11.60
N VAL A 12 2.92 5.39 10.51
CA VAL A 12 1.53 5.71 10.15
C VAL A 12 0.61 4.53 10.41
N LYS A 13 -0.56 4.80 10.96
CA LYS A 13 -1.65 3.81 11.08
C LYS A 13 -2.79 4.20 10.16
N PRO A 14 -3.23 3.33 9.23
CA PRO A 14 -4.38 3.60 8.38
C PRO A 14 -5.62 4.06 9.15
N PHE A 15 -5.86 3.48 10.33
CA PHE A 15 -6.89 3.90 11.27
C PHE A 15 -6.55 3.39 12.69
N GLU A 16 -7.25 3.89 13.70
CA GLU A 16 -6.92 3.66 15.12
C GLU A 16 -6.85 2.18 15.51
N SER A 17 -7.81 1.36 15.04
CA SER A 17 -7.89 -0.07 15.34
C SER A 17 -7.00 -0.95 14.44
N PHE A 18 -6.22 -0.36 13.53
CA PHE A 18 -5.30 -1.10 12.68
C PHE A 18 -4.17 -1.71 13.52
N PRO A 19 -3.78 -2.99 13.28
CA PRO A 19 -3.03 -3.76 14.28
C PRO A 19 -1.55 -3.38 14.43
N PHE A 20 -0.99 -2.60 13.49
CA PHE A 20 0.42 -2.18 13.51
C PHE A 20 0.62 -0.80 12.90
N GLY A 21 1.74 -0.15 13.19
CA GLY A 21 2.20 1.02 12.42
C GLY A 21 2.96 0.57 11.18
N ILE A 22 2.86 1.36 10.11
CA ILE A 22 3.69 1.24 8.91
C ILE A 22 4.76 2.31 9.01
N LYS A 23 6.02 1.91 8.96
CA LYS A 23 7.15 2.85 9.02
C LYS A 23 7.17 3.74 7.78
N GLU A 24 7.38 5.04 7.97
CA GLU A 24 7.69 5.93 6.86
C GLU A 24 9.02 5.53 6.19
N GLY A 25 9.18 5.84 4.91
CA GLY A 25 10.36 5.42 4.13
C GLY A 25 10.42 3.93 3.79
N SER A 26 9.43 3.14 4.23
CA SER A 26 9.38 1.69 3.98
C SER A 26 8.71 1.33 2.66
N SER A 27 8.96 0.10 2.23
CA SER A 27 8.40 -0.50 1.02
C SER A 27 7.34 -1.56 1.35
N LEU A 28 6.18 -1.45 0.72
CA LEU A 28 5.03 -2.31 0.93
C LEU A 28 4.57 -2.94 -0.39
N ALA A 29 4.39 -4.25 -0.39
CA ALA A 29 3.63 -4.93 -1.43
C ALA A 29 2.29 -5.42 -0.87
N LEU A 30 1.20 -5.05 -1.55
CA LEU A 30 -0.17 -5.35 -1.15
C LEU A 30 -0.89 -6.24 -2.16
N LEU A 31 -1.56 -7.27 -1.65
CA LEU A 31 -2.51 -8.09 -2.41
C LEU A 31 -3.91 -7.97 -1.81
N PHE A 32 -4.92 -7.96 -2.67
CA PHE A 32 -6.32 -7.80 -2.30
C PHE A 32 -7.16 -8.97 -2.82
N SER A 33 -8.09 -9.48 -2.01
CA SER A 33 -9.04 -10.51 -2.45
C SER A 33 -10.21 -9.95 -3.25
N ASP A 34 -10.55 -8.68 -3.03
CA ASP A 34 -11.75 -8.05 -3.56
C ASP A 34 -11.59 -6.52 -3.67
N GLU A 35 -12.40 -5.88 -4.52
CA GLU A 35 -12.35 -4.43 -4.77
C GLU A 35 -12.63 -3.60 -3.52
N LEU A 36 -13.50 -4.09 -2.62
CA LEU A 36 -13.80 -3.37 -1.39
C LEU A 36 -12.59 -3.33 -0.46
N SER A 37 -11.83 -4.41 -0.37
CA SER A 37 -10.57 -4.46 0.40
C SER A 37 -9.49 -3.54 -0.16
N GLU A 38 -9.37 -3.46 -1.49
CA GLU A 38 -8.46 -2.54 -2.18
C GLU A 38 -8.83 -1.08 -1.86
N VAL A 39 -10.06 -0.69 -2.16
CA VAL A 39 -10.54 0.68 -1.93
C VAL A 39 -10.42 1.03 -0.46
N PHE A 40 -10.92 0.18 0.45
CA PHE A 40 -10.90 0.45 1.89
C PHE A 40 -9.49 0.69 2.41
N LEU A 41 -8.56 -0.24 2.18
CA LEU A 41 -7.23 -0.14 2.77
C LEU A 41 -6.42 0.98 2.13
N LEU A 42 -6.44 1.13 0.80
CA LEU A 42 -5.69 2.18 0.13
C LEU A 42 -6.21 3.57 0.53
N SER A 43 -7.54 3.79 0.61
CA SER A 43 -8.07 5.09 1.04
C SER A 43 -7.58 5.48 2.42
N TYR A 44 -7.65 4.56 3.39
CA TYR A 44 -7.24 4.83 4.77
C TYR A 44 -5.72 4.96 4.92
N LEU A 45 -4.94 4.15 4.20
CA LEU A 45 -3.50 4.28 4.17
C LEU A 45 -3.06 5.64 3.61
N GLU A 46 -3.63 6.04 2.47
CA GLU A 46 -3.32 7.33 1.84
C GLU A 46 -3.78 8.51 2.69
N ARG A 47 -4.94 8.41 3.35
CA ARG A 47 -5.35 9.42 4.33
C ARG A 47 -4.30 9.56 5.44
N ALA A 48 -3.84 8.45 6.02
CA ALA A 48 -2.85 8.50 7.09
C ALA A 48 -1.52 9.09 6.61
N LEU A 49 -1.08 8.74 5.39
CA LEU A 49 0.12 9.31 4.77
C LEU A 49 -0.03 10.81 4.47
N LEU A 50 -1.23 11.28 4.09
CA LEU A 50 -1.52 12.70 3.88
C LEU A 50 -1.44 13.54 5.16
N GLU A 51 -1.62 12.93 6.33
CA GLU A 51 -1.48 13.63 7.63
C GLU A 51 -0.01 13.99 7.91
N ASN A 52 0.95 13.29 7.30
CA ASN A 52 2.38 13.47 7.51
C ASN A 52 3.14 14.03 6.29
N GLY A 53 2.51 14.11 5.11
CA GLY A 53 3.18 14.63 3.92
C GLY A 53 2.35 14.62 2.65
N LYS A 54 3.06 14.59 1.52
CA LYS A 54 2.45 14.49 0.19
C LYS A 54 2.22 13.03 -0.18
N VAL A 55 1.15 12.77 -0.91
CA VAL A 55 0.83 11.44 -1.44
C VAL A 55 0.67 11.54 -2.95
N TYR A 56 1.44 10.73 -3.66
CA TYR A 56 1.39 10.59 -5.10
C TYR A 56 0.79 9.22 -5.42
N HIS A 57 -0.40 9.20 -6.01
CA HIS A 57 -1.04 7.97 -6.44
C HIS A 57 -0.92 7.82 -7.97
N VAL A 58 -0.37 6.70 -8.40
CA VAL A 58 -0.34 6.27 -9.80
C VAL A 58 -1.25 5.08 -9.98
N GLN A 59 -2.33 5.27 -10.73
CA GLN A 59 -3.30 4.21 -11.01
C GLN A 59 -3.05 3.58 -12.38
N VAL A 60 -2.85 2.26 -12.40
CA VAL A 60 -2.80 1.45 -13.62
C VAL A 60 -4.19 0.88 -13.92
N SER A 61 -4.83 0.33 -12.88
CA SER A 61 -6.22 -0.16 -12.92
C SER A 61 -6.74 -0.35 -11.49
N GLY A 62 -7.97 -0.83 -11.33
CA GLY A 62 -8.59 -1.10 -10.03
C GLY A 62 -9.78 -0.19 -9.72
N GLY A 63 -10.40 -0.42 -8.56
CA GLY A 63 -11.61 0.28 -8.12
C GLY A 63 -11.32 1.61 -7.39
N PHE A 64 -10.06 1.88 -7.06
CA PHE A 64 -9.66 3.07 -6.33
C PHE A 64 -10.03 4.37 -7.06
N SER A 65 -10.46 5.37 -6.30
CA SER A 65 -10.72 6.73 -6.79
C SER A 65 -10.30 7.73 -5.72
N PRO A 66 -9.68 8.87 -6.08
CA PRO A 66 -9.35 9.94 -5.11
C PRO A 66 -10.56 10.41 -4.28
N SER A 67 -11.78 10.27 -4.79
CA SER A 67 -12.99 10.60 -4.04
C SER A 67 -13.24 9.70 -2.82
N SER A 68 -12.64 8.51 -2.78
CA SER A 68 -12.71 7.63 -1.61
C SER A 68 -11.94 8.21 -0.41
N VAL A 69 -10.77 8.80 -0.66
CA VAL A 69 -9.93 9.47 0.34
C VAL A 69 -10.64 10.70 0.90
N SER A 70 -11.26 11.52 0.05
CA SER A 70 -12.03 12.68 0.51
C SER A 70 -13.30 12.29 1.28
N ARG A 71 -13.97 11.19 0.92
CA ARG A 71 -15.16 10.69 1.65
C ARG A 71 -14.86 10.29 3.10
N ILE A 72 -13.64 9.83 3.39
CA ILE A 72 -13.21 9.51 4.75
C ILE A 72 -12.60 10.72 5.48
N GLY A 73 -12.81 11.93 4.96
CA GLY A 73 -12.53 13.19 5.65
C GLY A 73 -11.14 13.77 5.45
N ALA A 74 -10.35 13.24 4.51
CA ALA A 74 -9.02 13.77 4.22
C ALA A 74 -9.08 15.07 3.40
N SER A 75 -8.13 15.99 3.65
CA SER A 75 -7.86 17.11 2.75
C SER A 75 -7.11 16.63 1.52
N MET A 76 -7.47 17.14 0.34
CA MET A 76 -6.85 16.76 -0.94
C MET A 76 -5.72 17.71 -1.38
N GLU A 77 -5.35 18.69 -0.56
CA GLU A 77 -4.36 19.73 -0.92
C GLU A 77 -2.99 19.16 -1.32
N ASN A 78 -2.57 18.08 -0.66
CA ASN A 78 -1.28 17.40 -0.88
C ASN A 78 -1.41 16.04 -1.59
N PHE A 79 -2.58 15.80 -2.21
CA PHE A 79 -2.84 14.56 -2.93
C PHE A 79 -2.71 14.75 -4.44
N TYR A 80 -1.79 14.01 -5.03
CA TYR A 80 -1.52 14.05 -6.47
C TYR A 80 -1.92 12.72 -7.10
N PHE A 81 -2.59 12.77 -8.24
CA PHE A 81 -3.12 11.59 -8.90
C PHE A 81 -2.72 11.56 -10.38
N ALA A 82 -2.21 10.42 -10.83
CA ALA A 82 -1.86 10.17 -12.22
C ALA A 82 -2.32 8.78 -12.67
N ARG A 83 -2.33 8.56 -13.98
CA ARG A 83 -2.56 7.25 -14.60
C ARG A 83 -1.47 6.97 -15.61
N THR A 84 -0.95 5.75 -15.58
CA THR A 84 -0.04 5.24 -16.61
C THR A 84 -0.19 3.73 -16.76
N TYR A 85 0.29 3.22 -17.89
CA TYR A 85 0.40 1.79 -18.18
C TYR A 85 1.86 1.36 -18.39
N ARG A 86 2.83 2.27 -18.19
CA ARG A 86 4.26 2.05 -18.45
C ARG A 86 5.05 2.20 -17.18
N LEU A 87 5.93 1.23 -16.92
CA LEU A 87 6.79 1.25 -15.74
C LEU A 87 7.75 2.44 -15.75
N GLN A 88 8.28 2.78 -16.93
CA GLN A 88 9.22 3.87 -17.09
C GLN A 88 8.66 5.21 -16.58
N ASP A 89 7.39 5.51 -16.81
CA ASP A 89 6.75 6.74 -16.33
C ASP A 89 6.74 6.80 -14.79
N VAL A 90 6.60 5.65 -14.12
CA VAL A 90 6.64 5.53 -12.65
C VAL A 90 8.06 5.74 -12.14
N VAL A 91 9.05 5.12 -12.80
CA VAL A 91 10.48 5.26 -12.46
C VAL A 91 10.94 6.70 -12.62
N GLU A 92 10.56 7.37 -13.71
CA GLU A 92 10.87 8.79 -13.94
C GLU A 92 10.15 9.70 -12.94
N ALA A 93 8.95 9.34 -12.48
CA ALA A 93 8.24 10.09 -11.45
C ALA A 93 8.98 10.08 -10.10
N LEU A 94 9.67 9.00 -9.74
CA LEU A 94 10.46 8.91 -8.51
C LEU A 94 11.54 10.01 -8.42
N ASP A 95 12.04 10.50 -9.56
CA ASP A 95 13.09 11.52 -9.64
C ASP A 95 12.55 12.94 -9.36
N VAL A 96 11.23 13.15 -9.43
CA VAL A 96 10.58 14.46 -9.23
C VAL A 96 9.68 14.54 -8.00
N ILE A 97 9.32 13.39 -7.42
CA ILE A 97 8.56 13.31 -6.17
C ILE A 97 9.35 13.95 -5.02
N GLU A 98 8.67 14.60 -4.07
CA GLU A 98 9.35 15.22 -2.93
C GLU A 98 9.91 14.17 -1.97
N PRO A 99 11.16 14.30 -1.47
CA PRO A 99 11.69 13.38 -0.46
C PRO A 99 10.82 13.31 0.80
N GLY A 100 10.80 12.16 1.48
CA GLY A 100 9.97 11.94 2.68
C GLY A 100 8.47 11.83 2.40
N SER A 101 8.04 11.78 1.13
CA SER A 101 6.64 11.64 0.73
C SER A 101 6.27 10.18 0.44
N ALA A 102 5.01 9.93 0.07
CA ALA A 102 4.55 8.59 -0.29
C ALA A 102 4.23 8.45 -1.78
N LEU A 103 4.66 7.34 -2.38
CA LEU A 103 4.24 6.91 -3.71
C LEU A 103 3.40 5.64 -3.61
N VAL A 104 2.15 5.72 -4.05
CA VAL A 104 1.25 4.56 -4.17
C VAL A 104 1.06 4.22 -5.64
N VAL A 105 1.31 2.96 -6.02
CA VAL A 105 1.12 2.45 -7.37
C VAL A 105 0.11 1.30 -7.33
N SER A 106 -1.12 1.58 -7.77
CA SER A 106 -2.19 0.58 -7.80
C SER A 106 -2.23 -0.17 -9.13
N GLY A 107 -2.28 -1.50 -9.05
CA GLY A 107 -2.18 -2.38 -10.22
C GLY A 107 -0.76 -2.47 -10.79
N PHE A 108 0.26 -2.30 -9.95
CA PHE A 108 1.68 -2.34 -10.32
C PHE A 108 2.07 -3.50 -11.25
N PRO A 109 1.64 -4.76 -11.00
CA PRO A 109 2.04 -5.89 -11.84
C PRO A 109 1.50 -5.84 -13.28
N LEU A 110 0.59 -4.92 -13.59
CA LEU A 110 0.00 -4.72 -14.91
C LEU A 110 0.78 -3.68 -15.75
N LEU A 111 1.80 -3.04 -15.18
CA LEU A 111 2.66 -2.10 -15.91
C LEU A 111 3.42 -2.82 -17.02
N HIS A 112 3.37 -2.26 -18.22
CA HIS A 112 4.15 -2.72 -19.34
C HIS A 112 5.64 -2.42 -19.12
N GLY A 113 6.49 -3.39 -19.48
CA GLY A 113 7.94 -3.26 -19.41
C GLY A 113 8.56 -3.69 -18.08
N LYS A 114 7.82 -4.39 -17.22
CA LYS A 114 8.31 -4.86 -15.92
C LYS A 114 9.32 -6.00 -16.05
N SER A 115 10.49 -5.82 -15.46
CA SER A 115 11.47 -6.85 -15.16
C SER A 115 11.84 -6.84 -13.66
N GLY A 116 12.52 -7.89 -13.19
CA GLY A 116 12.96 -7.95 -11.78
C GLY A 116 14.02 -6.90 -11.43
N SER A 117 14.86 -6.49 -12.39
CA SER A 117 15.82 -5.39 -12.19
C SER A 117 15.13 -4.05 -11.99
N ASP A 118 13.99 -3.82 -12.66
CA ASP A 118 13.30 -2.54 -12.52
C ASP A 118 12.65 -2.38 -11.13
N VAL A 119 12.25 -3.49 -10.49
CA VAL A 119 11.75 -3.47 -9.10
C VAL A 119 12.87 -3.05 -8.15
N ILE A 120 14.09 -3.57 -8.36
CA ILE A 120 15.27 -3.20 -7.58
C ILE A 120 15.57 -1.72 -7.77
N ASP A 121 15.63 -1.25 -9.01
CA ASP A 121 15.90 0.15 -9.33
C ASP A 121 14.86 1.10 -8.71
N MET A 122 13.58 0.71 -8.67
CA MET A 122 12.53 1.46 -7.99
C MET A 122 12.73 1.53 -6.48
N LEU A 123 13.06 0.40 -5.85
CA LEU A 123 13.30 0.32 -4.41
C LEU A 123 14.52 1.17 -4.03
N ASP A 124 15.62 1.07 -4.76
CA ASP A 124 16.83 1.86 -4.52
C ASP A 124 16.52 3.37 -4.58
N ARG A 125 15.83 3.82 -5.63
CA ARG A 125 15.43 5.23 -5.77
C ARG A 125 14.47 5.71 -4.68
N ALA A 126 13.53 4.85 -4.28
CA ALA A 126 12.62 5.16 -3.19
C ALA A 126 13.37 5.32 -1.87
N THR A 127 14.29 4.41 -1.57
CA THR A 127 15.14 4.46 -0.37
C THR A 127 16.06 5.69 -0.35
N GLU A 128 16.69 6.04 -1.48
CA GLU A 128 17.57 7.23 -1.57
C GLU A 128 16.83 8.54 -1.27
N ARG A 129 15.50 8.55 -1.43
CA ARG A 129 14.64 9.72 -1.23
C ARG A 129 13.73 9.59 -0.01
N ASP A 130 13.94 8.56 0.81
CA ASP A 130 13.12 8.27 1.99
C ASP A 130 11.62 8.22 1.68
N LEU A 131 11.26 7.60 0.56
CA LEU A 131 9.87 7.50 0.12
C LEU A 131 9.19 6.30 0.74
N THR A 132 7.98 6.51 1.26
CA THR A 132 7.08 5.40 1.57
C THR A 132 6.51 4.85 0.26
N LEU A 133 6.98 3.67 -0.16
CA LEU A 133 6.58 3.06 -1.42
C LEU A 133 5.49 1.99 -1.18
N VAL A 134 4.32 2.18 -1.77
CA VAL A 134 3.22 1.21 -1.71
C VAL A 134 2.93 0.70 -3.11
N LEU A 135 3.21 -0.58 -3.36
CA LEU A 135 2.87 -1.24 -4.62
C LEU A 135 1.73 -2.23 -4.36
N SER A 136 0.63 -2.12 -5.11
CA SER A 136 -0.47 -3.10 -5.01
C SER A 136 -0.77 -3.78 -6.32
N HIS A 137 -1.30 -4.99 -6.24
CA HIS A 137 -2.02 -5.60 -7.35
C HIS A 137 -3.51 -5.23 -7.23
N THR A 138 -4.21 -5.15 -8.36
CA THR A 138 -5.67 -5.19 -8.36
C THR A 138 -6.20 -6.47 -7.71
N PRO A 139 -7.48 -6.52 -7.29
CA PRO A 139 -8.05 -7.71 -6.67
C PRO A 139 -7.87 -9.00 -7.48
N LEU A 140 -7.57 -10.09 -6.77
CA LEU A 140 -7.29 -11.40 -7.35
C LEU A 140 -8.01 -12.52 -6.59
N VAL A 141 -8.19 -13.65 -7.27
CA VAL A 141 -8.48 -14.92 -6.60
C VAL A 141 -7.15 -15.49 -6.11
N LEU A 142 -6.89 -15.37 -4.81
CA LEU A 142 -5.62 -15.73 -4.18
C LEU A 142 -5.54 -17.22 -3.85
N ASN A 143 -4.36 -17.82 -4.03
CA ASN A 143 -4.05 -19.11 -3.42
C ASN A 143 -3.71 -18.96 -1.94
N GLU A 144 -4.71 -19.13 -1.09
CA GLU A 144 -4.58 -18.99 0.37
C GLU A 144 -3.57 -19.97 1.00
N LEU A 145 -3.19 -21.04 0.30
CA LEU A 145 -2.21 -22.02 0.78
C LEU A 145 -0.76 -21.63 0.49
N ASP A 146 -0.53 -20.67 -0.41
CA ASP A 146 0.80 -20.22 -0.82
C ASP A 146 0.83 -18.71 -1.11
N LEU A 147 0.52 -17.91 -0.08
CA LEU A 147 0.51 -16.45 -0.20
C LEU A 147 1.89 -15.89 -0.58
N PHE A 148 2.98 -16.50 -0.11
CA PHE A 148 4.31 -16.06 -0.50
C PHE A 148 4.60 -16.33 -1.99
N GLY A 149 4.15 -17.47 -2.51
CA GLY A 149 4.17 -17.77 -3.95
C GLY A 149 3.36 -16.77 -4.78
N GLU A 150 2.21 -16.31 -4.28
CA GLU A 150 1.45 -15.22 -4.91
C GLU A 150 2.29 -13.94 -5.01
N PHE A 151 2.98 -13.53 -3.94
CA PHE A 151 3.88 -12.38 -3.99
C PHE A 151 5.02 -12.55 -4.98
N ARG A 152 5.66 -13.74 -5.03
CA ARG A 152 6.72 -14.02 -6.01
C ARG A 152 6.23 -13.86 -7.44
N ARG A 153 4.99 -14.25 -7.73
CA ARG A 153 4.42 -14.15 -9.07
C ARG A 153 4.26 -12.69 -9.54
N TYR A 154 3.97 -11.77 -8.63
CA TYR A 154 3.54 -10.41 -8.98
C TYR A 154 4.59 -9.34 -8.66
N PHE A 155 5.41 -9.54 -7.64
CA PHE A 155 6.35 -8.56 -7.08
C PHE A 155 7.79 -9.07 -7.08
N GLU A 156 8.17 -9.91 -8.04
CA GLU A 156 9.51 -10.49 -8.11
C GLU A 156 10.63 -9.41 -8.13
N PRO A 157 11.57 -9.40 -7.16
CA PRO A 157 11.68 -10.27 -5.98
C PRO A 157 10.95 -9.73 -4.72
N PRO A 158 10.01 -10.48 -4.11
CA PRO A 158 9.22 -9.98 -2.98
C PRO A 158 10.01 -9.88 -1.66
N GLU A 159 11.14 -10.58 -1.55
CA GLU A 159 12.01 -10.55 -0.37
C GLU A 159 12.62 -9.18 -0.08
N LEU A 160 12.61 -8.27 -1.06
CA LEU A 160 13.15 -6.92 -0.93
C LEU A 160 12.20 -5.92 -0.29
N PHE A 161 10.90 -6.24 -0.20
CA PHE A 161 9.93 -5.36 0.45
C PHE A 161 10.02 -5.47 1.98
N ASP A 162 9.76 -4.38 2.69
CA ASP A 162 9.70 -4.39 4.16
C ASP A 162 8.42 -5.09 4.65
N TYR A 163 7.30 -4.84 3.96
CA TYR A 163 6.01 -5.42 4.26
C TYR A 163 5.43 -6.19 3.08
N LEU A 164 4.94 -7.39 3.35
CA LEU A 164 4.11 -8.17 2.42
C LEU A 164 2.77 -8.44 3.11
N ILE A 165 1.70 -7.82 2.61
CA ILE A 165 0.39 -7.87 3.28
C ILE A 165 -0.71 -8.28 2.30
N VAL A 166 -1.53 -9.23 2.72
CA VAL A 166 -2.76 -9.59 2.02
C VAL A 166 -3.95 -9.05 2.80
N ALA A 167 -4.81 -8.27 2.15
CA ALA A 167 -5.99 -7.69 2.77
C ALA A 167 -7.28 -8.24 2.15
N ARG A 168 -8.28 -8.46 3.01
CA ARG A 168 -9.57 -9.06 2.64
C ARG A 168 -10.69 -8.41 3.44
N VAL A 169 -11.80 -8.04 2.81
CA VAL A 169 -12.96 -7.55 3.57
C VAL A 169 -14.05 -8.61 3.53
N LYS A 170 -14.45 -9.09 4.71
CA LYS A 170 -15.58 -10.00 4.86
C LYS A 170 -16.78 -9.24 5.40
N SER A 171 -17.93 -9.44 4.79
CA SER A 171 -19.21 -8.91 5.29
C SER A 171 -20.13 -10.05 5.70
N TYR A 172 -20.76 -9.90 6.86
CA TYR A 172 -21.80 -10.83 7.33
C TYR A 172 -22.89 -10.05 8.05
N ARG A 173 -24.12 -10.10 7.51
CA ARG A 173 -25.30 -9.43 8.07
C ARG A 173 -25.09 -7.93 8.35
N GLY A 174 -24.39 -7.24 7.46
CA GLY A 174 -24.10 -5.81 7.59
C GLY A 174 -22.93 -5.47 8.51
N HIS A 175 -22.26 -6.49 9.09
CA HIS A 175 -21.01 -6.31 9.82
C HIS A 175 -19.81 -6.60 8.93
N TYR A 176 -18.80 -5.75 8.99
CA TYR A 176 -17.60 -5.81 8.17
C TYR A 176 -16.37 -6.05 9.02
N ARG A 177 -15.51 -6.95 8.55
CA ARG A 177 -14.21 -7.22 9.16
C ARG A 177 -13.12 -7.17 8.09
N LEU A 178 -12.06 -6.43 8.37
CA LEU A 178 -10.81 -6.49 7.63
C LEU A 178 -10.00 -7.67 8.15
N GLY A 179 -9.72 -8.63 7.26
CA GLY A 179 -8.73 -9.66 7.47
C GLY A 179 -7.40 -9.23 6.84
N LEU A 180 -6.31 -9.33 7.60
CA LEU A 180 -4.95 -9.04 7.14
C LEU A 180 -4.09 -10.28 7.35
N SER A 181 -3.39 -10.74 6.33
CA SER A 181 -2.29 -11.71 6.49
C SER A 181 -0.98 -10.95 6.30
N MET A 182 -0.21 -10.79 7.37
CA MET A 182 1.12 -10.20 7.31
C MET A 182 2.16 -11.30 7.12
N ILE A 183 2.71 -11.36 5.91
CA ILE A 183 3.64 -12.42 5.49
C ILE A 183 5.08 -12.03 5.80
N ARG A 184 5.38 -10.73 5.72
CA ARG A 184 6.68 -10.14 6.04
C ARG A 184 6.46 -8.78 6.69
N ALA A 185 7.35 -8.46 7.63
CA ALA A 185 7.38 -7.20 8.35
C ALA A 185 8.81 -6.93 8.83
N PRO A 186 9.13 -5.68 9.20
CA PRO A 186 10.33 -5.34 9.97
C PRO A 186 10.46 -6.14 11.27
N SER A 187 11.69 -6.30 11.75
CA SER A 187 12.03 -7.19 12.87
C SER A 187 11.32 -6.86 14.18
N ASP A 188 11.04 -5.59 14.42
CA ASP A 188 10.30 -5.10 15.58
C ASP A 188 8.81 -5.45 15.53
N LEU A 189 8.27 -5.77 14.35
CA LEU A 189 6.88 -6.20 14.14
C LEU A 189 6.76 -7.71 13.92
N ILE A 190 7.82 -8.50 14.15
CA ILE A 190 7.83 -9.95 13.87
C ILE A 190 6.76 -10.72 14.66
N ALA A 191 6.40 -10.25 15.86
CA ALA A 191 5.35 -10.85 16.68
C ALA A 191 3.95 -10.72 16.06
N LEU A 192 3.80 -9.85 15.06
CA LEU A 192 2.55 -9.60 14.35
C LEU A 192 2.49 -10.36 13.02
N LEU A 193 3.46 -11.21 12.67
CA LEU A 193 3.32 -12.06 11.48
C LEU A 193 2.11 -13.00 11.60
N GLY A 194 1.47 -13.30 10.48
CA GLY A 194 0.27 -14.14 10.41
C GLY A 194 -1.03 -13.35 10.22
N ASP A 195 -2.13 -13.95 10.65
CA ASP A 195 -3.48 -13.47 10.37
C ASP A 195 -4.06 -12.58 11.48
N HIS A 196 -4.62 -11.45 11.08
CA HIS A 196 -5.32 -10.50 11.94
C HIS A 196 -6.73 -10.29 11.43
N SER A 197 -7.66 -10.01 12.34
CA SER A 197 -9.03 -9.68 11.99
C SER A 197 -9.53 -8.53 12.82
N VAL A 198 -9.88 -7.43 12.17
CA VAL A 198 -10.29 -6.18 12.81
C VAL A 198 -11.72 -5.82 12.36
N PRO A 199 -12.64 -5.50 13.29
CA PRO A 199 -13.95 -4.96 12.92
C PRO A 199 -13.78 -3.55 12.34
N VAL A 200 -14.45 -3.26 11.22
CA VAL A 200 -14.30 -1.99 10.47
C VAL A 200 -15.64 -1.34 10.13
N ASP A 201 -16.69 -1.64 10.90
CA ASP A 201 -18.05 -1.16 10.63
C ASP A 201 -18.14 0.37 10.57
N LYS A 202 -17.42 1.06 11.46
CA LYS A 202 -17.44 2.52 11.53
C LYS A 202 -16.66 3.14 10.38
N GLU A 203 -15.50 2.55 10.08
CA GLU A 203 -14.54 3.01 9.09
C GLU A 203 -15.05 2.77 7.67
N ILE A 204 -15.76 1.67 7.43
CA ILE A 204 -16.23 1.34 6.08
C ILE A 204 -17.50 2.12 5.69
N ALA A 205 -18.29 2.57 6.67
CA ALA A 205 -19.58 3.22 6.43
C ALA A 205 -19.51 4.44 5.48
N PRO A 206 -18.54 5.38 5.60
CA PRO A 206 -18.41 6.51 4.68
C PRO A 206 -18.16 6.10 3.22
N LEU A 207 -17.47 4.97 3.00
CA LEU A 207 -17.15 4.47 1.67
C LEU A 207 -18.34 3.78 1.00
N LEU A 208 -19.22 3.15 1.79
CA LEU A 208 -20.43 2.48 1.31
C LEU A 208 -21.58 3.47 1.06
N SER A 209 -21.56 4.65 1.68
CA SER A 209 -22.57 5.66 1.43
C SER A 209 -22.38 6.30 0.05
N VAL A 210 -23.27 5.98 -0.89
CA VAL A 210 -23.37 6.71 -2.16
C VAL A 210 -24.02 8.07 -1.86
N LYS A 211 -23.20 9.11 -1.82
CA LYS A 211 -23.65 10.50 -1.92
C LYS A 211 -23.38 11.02 -3.32
#